data_AF-A0A5D0QRC0-F1
#
_entry.id   AF-A0A5D0QRC0-F1
#
_cell.length_a   1.000
_cell.length_b   1.000
_cell.length_c   1.000
_cell.angle_alpha   90.00
_cell.angle_beta   90.00
_cell.angle_gamma   90.00
#
_symmetry.space_group_name_H-M   'P 1'
#
loop_
_entity.id
_entity.type
_entity.pdbx_description
1 polymer ?
#
loop_
_entity_poly.entity_id
_entity_poly.type
_entity_poly.pdbx_seq_one_letter_code
_entity_poly.pdbx_strand_id
1 'polypeptide(L)'
;MGLFFYYRRIHVKRRERVPLKKSVLFVSNHNNALIDALLIATQSGRFSYFLTRASVFKKPLVNALLRSLNMIPVYRVRDGWNTVTNNTAVFENCSKCLSHGEAVALFPEGNHHINRTVRPLSKGFTRIVFETLSTFPSTDLKLIPIGLNYEQADAFADSVSLYFGSEISAKDYLETDQTSEARRLKNDVWQAITQLTTHIPADTYEESLNKLQAVDADFLNPEAVNACLNSDFQTCSSKKPKQPKMLKAFFKFFMIVLLIGPYVIWKFLAEPKIKEVEFVATFRFGLVISLVPLWLLMVTLILALSMGFQFALIYFTLSLLISLLAVKL
;
A
#
# COMPACT_ATOMS: atom_id res chain seq x y z
N MET A 1 4.47 -4.49 -13.68
CA MET A 1 4.16 -5.90 -14.02
C MET A 1 3.97 -6.79 -12.80
N GLY A 2 4.86 -6.85 -11.80
CA GLY A 2 4.69 -7.75 -10.64
C GLY A 2 3.34 -7.66 -9.93
N LEU A 3 2.88 -6.44 -9.59
CA LEU A 3 1.57 -6.24 -8.95
C LEU A 3 0.39 -6.75 -9.80
N PHE A 4 0.51 -6.76 -11.14
CA PHE A 4 -0.52 -7.28 -12.04
C PHE A 4 -0.70 -8.80 -11.90
N PHE A 5 0.38 -9.55 -11.70
CA PHE A 5 0.32 -11.00 -11.45
C PHE A 5 0.07 -11.37 -9.99
N TYR A 6 0.02 -10.38 -9.09
CA TYR A 6 -0.21 -10.60 -7.66
C TYR A 6 -1.63 -10.23 -7.21
N TYR A 7 -2.14 -9.10 -7.69
CA TYR A 7 -3.50 -8.65 -7.42
C TYR A 7 -4.46 -9.12 -8.49
N ARG A 8 -5.64 -9.56 -8.06
CA ARG A 8 -6.77 -9.81 -8.96
C ARG A 8 -7.19 -8.52 -9.64
N ARG A 9 -7.49 -7.49 -8.84
CA ARG A 9 -7.85 -6.15 -9.32
C ARG A 9 -7.17 -5.07 -8.49
N ILE A 10 -6.74 -4.02 -9.19
CA ILE A 10 -6.28 -2.77 -8.62
C ILE A 10 -7.20 -1.70 -9.20
N HIS A 11 -8.10 -1.18 -8.39
CA HIS A 11 -9.01 -0.11 -8.78
C HIS A 11 -8.44 1.23 -8.32
N VAL A 12 -8.45 2.22 -9.19
CA VAL A 12 -7.96 3.56 -8.84
C VAL A 12 -9.09 4.55 -9.11
N LYS A 13 -9.54 5.24 -8.07
CA LYS A 13 -10.42 6.39 -8.17
C LYS A 13 -9.64 7.64 -7.81
N ARG A 14 -9.85 8.72 -8.57
CA ARG A 14 -9.23 10.01 -8.31
C ARG A 14 -10.32 11.07 -8.35
N ARG A 15 -10.37 11.91 -7.32
CA ARG A 15 -11.19 13.14 -7.38
C ARG A 15 -10.60 14.13 -8.37
N GLU A 16 -9.27 14.26 -8.35
CA GLU A 16 -8.51 15.20 -9.19
C GLU A 16 -7.29 14.53 -9.82
N ARG A 17 -6.76 15.14 -10.89
CA ARG A 17 -5.52 14.68 -11.51
C ARG A 17 -4.34 15.00 -10.59
N VAL A 18 -3.56 13.97 -10.24
CA VAL A 18 -2.29 14.15 -9.50
C VAL A 18 -1.38 15.11 -10.29
N PRO A 19 -0.95 16.24 -9.69
CA PRO A 19 -0.03 17.16 -10.33
C PRO A 19 1.31 16.47 -10.64
N LEU A 20 1.76 16.54 -11.90
CA LEU A 20 2.97 15.84 -12.35
C LEU A 20 4.28 16.61 -12.11
N LYS A 21 4.21 17.94 -11.98
CA LYS A 21 5.37 18.85 -11.87
C LYS A 21 5.21 19.88 -10.75
N LYS A 22 4.48 19.52 -9.70
CA LYS A 22 4.30 20.33 -8.50
C LYS A 22 4.74 19.56 -7.25
N SER A 23 5.05 20.29 -6.20
CA SER A 23 5.41 19.78 -4.88
C SER A 23 4.21 19.04 -4.26
N VAL A 24 4.33 17.73 -4.09
CA VAL A 24 3.22 16.88 -3.60
C VAL A 24 3.66 16.08 -2.40
N LEU A 25 2.86 16.10 -1.33
CA LEU A 25 3.00 15.21 -0.19
C LEU A 25 1.82 14.23 -0.16
N PHE A 26 2.06 12.98 -0.53
CA PHE A 26 1.08 11.90 -0.38
C PHE A 26 1.00 11.44 1.07
N VAL A 27 -0.21 11.36 1.60
CA VAL A 27 -0.50 10.90 2.96
C VAL A 27 -1.57 9.82 2.90
N SER A 28 -1.29 8.64 3.47
CA SER A 28 -2.17 7.47 3.34
C SER A 28 -2.33 6.71 4.65
N ASN A 29 -3.44 5.99 4.82
CA ASN A 29 -3.52 4.89 5.78
C ASN A 29 -2.53 3.77 5.43
N HIS A 30 -2.20 2.93 6.42
CA HIS A 30 -1.18 1.90 6.32
C HIS A 30 -1.69 0.58 6.90
N ASN A 31 -2.11 -0.32 6.01
CA ASN A 31 -2.69 -1.62 6.36
C ASN A 31 -1.71 -2.76 6.14
N ASN A 32 -0.98 -2.73 5.03
CA ASN A 32 0.11 -3.65 4.75
C ASN A 32 1.45 -2.98 5.06
N ALA A 33 2.57 -3.68 4.84
CA ALA A 33 3.90 -3.07 4.85
C ALA A 33 4.27 -2.48 3.47
N LEU A 34 5.28 -3.03 2.79
CA LEU A 34 5.83 -2.50 1.53
C LEU A 34 4.80 -2.36 0.40
N ILE A 35 3.79 -3.23 0.39
CA ILE A 35 2.74 -3.25 -0.64
C ILE A 35 2.00 -1.93 -0.75
N ASP A 36 1.68 -1.27 0.36
CA ASP A 36 1.00 0.03 0.36
C ASP A 36 1.83 1.06 -0.42
N ALA A 37 3.14 1.12 -0.16
CA ALA A 37 4.06 2.02 -0.84
C ALA A 37 4.17 1.69 -2.34
N LEU A 38 4.25 0.41 -2.71
CA LEU A 38 4.34 -0.01 -4.12
C LEU A 38 3.06 0.31 -4.91
N LEU A 39 1.90 0.17 -4.28
CA LEU A 39 0.63 0.55 -4.90
C LEU A 39 0.61 2.06 -5.15
N ILE A 40 0.97 2.89 -4.17
CA ILE A 40 1.06 4.35 -4.38
C ILE A 40 2.11 4.69 -5.45
N ALA A 41 3.29 4.08 -5.41
CA ALA A 41 4.37 4.33 -6.37
C ALA A 41 3.97 4.02 -7.81
N THR A 42 3.28 2.90 -8.03
CA THR A 42 2.87 2.47 -9.38
C THR A 42 1.58 3.12 -9.87
N GLN A 43 0.72 3.59 -8.95
CA GLN A 43 -0.57 4.18 -9.28
C GLN A 43 -0.61 5.71 -9.14
N SER A 44 0.38 6.39 -8.58
CA SER A 44 0.38 7.86 -8.50
C SER A 44 0.63 8.54 -9.85
N GLY A 45 1.27 7.84 -10.79
CA GLY A 45 1.62 8.37 -12.11
C GLY A 45 2.89 9.21 -12.15
N ARG A 46 3.65 9.26 -11.05
CA ARG A 46 4.95 9.94 -10.97
C ARG A 46 5.86 9.29 -9.94
N PHE A 47 7.17 9.50 -10.06
CA PHE A 47 8.11 9.09 -9.03
C PHE A 47 7.85 9.83 -7.72
N SER A 48 8.12 9.17 -6.60
CA SER A 48 7.97 9.74 -5.27
C SER A 48 9.04 9.20 -4.35
N TYR A 49 9.48 10.02 -3.39
CA TYR A 49 10.32 9.60 -2.29
C TYR A 49 9.45 9.02 -1.18
N PHE A 50 9.81 7.87 -0.61
CA PHE A 50 9.00 7.23 0.43
C PHE A 50 9.71 7.25 1.78
N LEU A 51 9.06 7.79 2.81
CA LEU A 51 9.57 7.65 4.17
C LEU A 51 9.37 6.22 4.65
N THR A 52 10.48 5.54 4.92
CA THR A 52 10.53 4.12 5.30
C THR A 52 11.23 3.98 6.64
N ARG A 53 10.78 3.05 7.48
CA ARG A 53 11.35 2.81 8.81
C ARG A 53 12.86 2.57 8.75
N ALA A 54 13.63 3.34 9.52
CA ALA A 54 15.09 3.29 9.52
C ALA A 54 15.66 1.90 9.85
N SER A 55 14.98 1.09 10.67
CA SER A 55 15.45 -0.26 11.03
C SER A 55 15.53 -1.25 9.86
N VAL A 56 14.89 -0.96 8.72
CA VAL A 56 14.99 -1.78 7.50
C VAL A 56 16.32 -1.54 6.76
N PHE A 57 16.95 -0.38 6.95
CA PHE A 57 18.19 0.02 6.29
C PHE A 57 19.46 -0.50 6.98
N LYS A 58 19.36 -1.40 7.96
CA LYS A 58 20.51 -1.87 8.75
C LYS A 58 21.56 -2.64 7.93
N LYS A 59 21.15 -3.38 6.90
CA LYS A 59 22.07 -4.19 6.08
C LYS A 59 22.58 -3.35 4.89
N PRO A 60 23.90 -3.27 4.60
CA PRO A 60 24.45 -2.39 3.57
C PRO A 60 23.84 -2.60 2.17
N LEU A 61 23.68 -3.86 1.74
CA LEU A 61 23.08 -4.18 0.45
C LEU A 61 21.60 -3.76 0.38
N VAL A 62 20.85 -3.99 1.46
CA VAL A 62 19.43 -3.58 1.55
C VAL A 62 19.34 -2.05 1.59
N ASN A 63 20.21 -1.37 2.32
CA ASN A 63 20.28 0.10 2.37
C ASN A 63 20.52 0.69 0.97
N ALA A 64 21.51 0.18 0.24
CA ALA A 64 21.81 0.63 -1.11
C ALA A 64 20.62 0.44 -2.05
N LEU A 65 19.96 -0.73 -1.99
CA LEU A 65 18.78 -1.03 -2.80
C LEU A 65 17.58 -0.13 -2.44
N LEU A 66 17.29 0.10 -1.15
CA LEU A 66 16.15 0.94 -0.76
C LEU A 66 16.38 2.41 -1.15
N ARG A 67 17.62 2.89 -1.04
CA ARG A 67 17.99 4.25 -1.47
C ARG A 67 17.91 4.44 -2.97
N SER A 68 18.27 3.43 -3.78
CA SER A 68 18.08 3.50 -5.24
C SER A 68 16.61 3.54 -5.65
N LEU A 69 15.70 3.12 -4.77
CA LEU A 69 14.26 3.22 -4.91
C LEU A 69 13.67 4.50 -4.27
N ASN A 70 14.49 5.53 -4.04
CA ASN A 70 14.09 6.80 -3.43
C ASN A 70 13.46 6.67 -2.03
N MET A 71 13.82 5.65 -1.26
CA MET A 71 13.36 5.53 0.12
C MET A 71 14.25 6.31 1.09
N ILE A 72 13.61 7.09 1.95
CA ILE A 72 14.24 7.94 2.96
C ILE A 72 14.02 7.30 4.35
N PRO A 73 15.08 7.01 5.12
CA PRO A 73 14.91 6.41 6.44
C PRO A 73 14.29 7.40 7.44
N VAL A 74 13.25 6.98 8.16
CA VAL A 74 12.64 7.75 9.26
C VAL A 74 12.74 6.97 10.58
N TYR A 75 13.13 7.67 11.64
CA TYR A 75 13.36 7.11 12.96
C TYR A 75 12.13 7.28 13.84
N ARG A 76 11.68 6.20 14.49
CA ARG A 76 10.56 6.24 15.42
C ARG A 76 11.06 6.17 16.84
N VAL A 77 10.29 6.74 17.77
CA VAL A 77 10.59 6.71 19.21
C VAL A 77 10.84 5.28 19.71
N ARG A 78 10.05 4.31 19.22
CA ARG A 78 10.20 2.88 19.56
C ARG A 78 11.53 2.26 19.14
N ASP A 79 12.20 2.84 18.13
CA ASP A 79 13.49 2.36 17.64
C ASP A 79 14.67 2.95 18.46
N GLY A 80 14.38 3.87 19.40
CA GLY A 80 15.31 4.48 20.35
C GLY A 80 15.17 6.00 20.39
N TRP A 81 14.91 6.58 21.56
CA TRP A 81 14.70 8.03 21.74
C TRP A 81 15.84 8.89 21.18
N ASN A 82 17.09 8.48 21.40
CA ASN A 82 18.28 9.20 20.95
C ASN A 82 18.44 9.23 19.42
N THR A 83 17.70 8.37 18.69
CA THR A 83 17.78 8.32 17.22
C THR A 83 16.80 9.28 16.54
N VAL A 84 15.81 9.79 17.27
CA VAL A 84 14.75 10.66 16.74
C VAL A 84 15.30 12.02 16.32
N THR A 85 16.41 12.47 16.91
CA THR A 85 17.13 13.69 16.52
C THR A 85 17.65 13.63 15.08
N ASN A 86 17.93 12.43 14.56
CA ASN A 86 18.32 12.25 13.16
C ASN A 86 17.20 12.60 12.17
N ASN A 87 15.95 12.70 12.63
CA ASN A 87 14.85 13.09 11.76
C ASN A 87 14.93 14.54 11.29
N THR A 88 15.72 15.41 11.95
CA THR A 88 15.92 16.78 11.46
C THR A 88 16.49 16.78 10.05
N ALA A 89 17.60 16.08 9.81
CA ALA A 89 18.18 15.95 8.47
C ALA A 89 17.26 15.23 7.46
N VAL A 90 16.41 14.31 7.95
CA VAL A 90 15.41 13.63 7.13
C VAL A 90 14.33 14.60 6.65
N PHE A 91 13.81 15.45 7.55
CA PHE A 91 12.80 16.45 7.22
C PHE A 91 13.39 17.53 6.31
N GLU A 92 14.62 17.98 6.54
CA GLU A 92 15.32 18.91 5.66
C GLU A 92 15.47 18.34 4.24
N ASN A 93 15.80 17.06 4.12
CA ASN A 93 15.86 16.39 2.83
C ASN A 93 14.49 16.32 2.15
N CYS A 94 13.43 16.01 2.90
CA CYS A 94 12.06 16.03 2.36
C CYS A 94 11.66 17.43 1.89
N SER A 95 11.96 18.46 2.67
CA SER A 95 11.72 19.87 2.34
C SER A 95 12.43 20.28 1.06
N LYS A 96 13.70 19.86 0.89
CA LYS A 96 14.45 20.06 -0.36
C LYS A 96 13.83 19.32 -1.54
N CYS A 97 13.42 18.06 -1.40
CA CYS A 97 12.73 17.34 -2.48
C CYS A 97 11.46 18.10 -2.90
N LEU A 98 10.63 18.48 -1.92
CA LEU A 98 9.39 19.19 -2.17
C LEU A 98 9.63 20.55 -2.83
N SER A 99 10.65 21.32 -2.43
CA SER A 99 10.93 22.62 -3.05
C SER A 99 11.38 22.52 -4.52
N HIS A 100 11.93 21.37 -4.94
CA HIS A 100 12.23 21.08 -6.35
C HIS A 100 11.02 20.57 -7.15
N GLY A 101 9.81 20.59 -6.57
CA GLY A 101 8.60 20.12 -7.24
C GLY A 101 8.47 18.60 -7.28
N GLU A 102 9.23 17.87 -6.48
CA GLU A 102 9.14 16.41 -6.34
C GLU A 102 7.96 15.99 -5.47
N ALA A 103 7.67 14.68 -5.49
CA ALA A 103 6.67 14.08 -4.61
C ALA A 103 7.33 13.32 -3.46
N VAL A 104 6.80 13.50 -2.25
CA VAL A 104 7.14 12.70 -1.06
C VAL A 104 5.89 11.95 -0.61
N ALA A 105 6.04 10.72 -0.15
CA ALA A 105 4.95 9.88 0.31
C ALA A 105 5.27 9.32 1.69
N LEU A 106 4.29 9.33 2.58
CA LEU A 106 4.40 8.76 3.91
C LEU A 106 3.07 8.24 4.43
N PHE A 107 3.19 7.45 5.49
CA PHE A 107 2.07 6.88 6.23
C PHE A 107 2.04 7.52 7.62
N PRO A 108 1.21 8.56 7.85
CA PRO A 108 1.33 9.37 9.05
C PRO A 108 0.87 8.62 10.31
N GLU A 109 0.26 7.45 10.20
CA GLU A 109 -0.06 6.55 11.33
C GLU A 109 1.20 6.03 12.07
N GLY A 110 2.37 6.00 11.43
CA GLY A 110 3.66 5.65 12.05
C GLY A 110 3.90 4.15 12.33
N ASN A 111 2.90 3.32 12.06
CA ASN A 111 2.91 1.85 12.06
C ASN A 111 1.92 1.35 11.00
N HIS A 112 1.75 0.03 10.88
CA HIS A 112 0.76 -0.63 10.02
C HIS A 112 -0.14 -1.53 10.89
N HIS A 113 -1.39 -1.72 10.47
CA HIS A 113 -2.32 -2.65 11.11
C HIS A 113 -3.38 -3.10 10.10
N ILE A 114 -3.74 -4.38 10.09
CA ILE A 114 -4.67 -4.91 9.08
C ILE A 114 -6.10 -4.37 9.22
N ASN A 115 -6.48 -4.00 10.44
CA ASN A 115 -7.82 -3.47 10.73
C ASN A 115 -8.18 -2.26 9.85
N ARG A 116 -9.46 -2.18 9.55
CA ARG A 116 -10.09 -1.13 8.75
C ARG A 116 -10.31 0.15 9.57
N THR A 117 -9.30 0.59 10.29
CA THR A 117 -9.38 1.76 11.16
C THR A 117 -8.23 2.70 10.86
N VAL A 118 -8.56 3.93 10.44
CA VAL A 118 -7.58 5.00 10.31
C VAL A 118 -7.16 5.45 11.70
N ARG A 119 -5.91 5.19 12.03
CA ARG A 119 -5.33 5.45 13.35
C ARG A 119 -5.02 6.94 13.53
N PRO A 120 -4.80 7.39 14.77
CA PRO A 120 -4.32 8.74 15.02
C PRO A 120 -3.03 9.03 14.26
N LEU A 121 -2.97 10.19 13.60
CA LEU A 121 -1.79 10.60 12.84
C LEU A 121 -0.70 11.16 13.75
N SER A 122 0.54 10.89 13.40
CA SER A 122 1.74 11.48 13.99
C SER A 122 1.95 12.91 13.50
N LYS A 123 2.73 13.70 14.25
CA LYS A 123 3.09 15.09 13.92
C LYS A 123 4.22 15.20 12.88
N GLY A 124 4.82 14.08 12.44
CA GLY A 124 6.01 14.10 11.59
C GLY A 124 5.77 14.79 10.25
N PHE A 125 4.63 14.48 9.60
CA PHE A 125 4.31 15.06 8.30
C PHE A 125 3.99 16.56 8.38
N THR A 126 3.35 17.02 9.46
CA THR A 126 3.07 18.46 9.65
C THR A 126 4.38 19.22 9.81
N ARG A 127 5.38 18.66 10.49
CA ARG A 127 6.72 19.26 10.59
C ARG A 127 7.36 19.45 9.21
N ILE A 128 7.34 18.42 8.35
CA ILE A 128 7.83 18.53 6.96
C ILE A 128 7.13 19.66 6.23
N VAL A 129 5.80 19.76 6.34
CA VAL A 129 5.01 20.82 5.69
C VAL A 129 5.46 22.20 6.13
N PHE A 130 5.48 22.47 7.44
CA PHE A 130 5.85 23.79 7.95
C PHE A 130 7.31 24.13 7.68
N GLU A 131 8.22 23.17 7.82
CA GLU A 131 9.64 23.38 7.53
C GLU A 131 9.88 23.67 6.04
N THR A 132 9.14 23.02 5.14
CA THR A 132 9.19 23.29 3.71
C THR A 132 8.75 24.74 3.43
N LEU A 133 7.63 25.17 4.01
CA LEU A 133 7.08 26.50 3.77
C LEU A 133 7.90 27.61 4.46
N SER A 134 8.52 27.34 5.62
CA SER A 134 9.39 28.31 6.29
C SER A 134 10.72 28.48 5.55
N THR A 135 11.28 27.38 5.02
CA THR A 135 12.59 27.38 4.35
C THR A 135 12.46 27.80 2.88
N PHE A 136 11.36 27.43 2.23
CA PHE A 136 11.08 27.71 0.81
C PHE A 136 9.67 28.30 0.64
N PRO A 137 9.43 29.57 1.02
CA PRO A 137 8.08 30.16 1.07
C PRO A 137 7.34 30.22 -0.28
N SER A 138 8.07 30.19 -1.39
CA SER A 138 7.50 30.18 -2.74
C SER A 138 6.90 28.81 -3.15
N THR A 139 7.18 27.74 -2.39
CA THR A 139 6.74 26.37 -2.72
C THR A 139 5.21 26.27 -2.73
N ASP A 140 4.64 25.84 -3.86
CA ASP A 140 3.21 25.48 -3.99
C ASP A 140 3.01 24.02 -3.55
N LEU A 141 3.11 23.77 -2.24
CA LEU A 141 2.98 22.43 -1.66
C LEU A 141 1.51 22.01 -1.54
N LYS A 142 1.19 20.87 -2.15
CA LYS A 142 -0.13 20.22 -2.07
C LYS A 142 -0.02 18.90 -1.31
N LEU A 143 -0.90 18.68 -0.34
CA LEU A 143 -1.07 17.37 0.27
C LEU A 143 -2.17 16.61 -0.47
N ILE A 144 -1.93 15.35 -0.81
CA ILE A 144 -2.92 14.49 -1.45
C ILE A 144 -3.21 13.30 -0.53
N PRO A 145 -4.38 13.28 0.14
CA PRO A 145 -4.79 12.15 0.94
C PRO A 145 -5.15 10.96 0.05
N ILE A 146 -4.74 9.77 0.47
CA ILE A 146 -5.01 8.51 -0.25
C ILE A 146 -5.66 7.53 0.74
N GLY A 147 -6.77 6.93 0.31
CA GLY A 147 -7.38 5.78 0.99
C GLY A 147 -7.06 4.47 0.30
N LEU A 148 -6.34 3.59 1.00
CA LEU A 148 -6.06 2.21 0.59
C LEU A 148 -7.11 1.27 1.20
N ASN A 149 -7.83 0.55 0.35
CA ASN A 149 -8.92 -0.33 0.74
C ASN A 149 -8.73 -1.72 0.15
N TYR A 150 -8.55 -2.71 1.01
CA TYR A 150 -8.32 -4.10 0.62
C TYR A 150 -9.59 -4.94 0.81
N GLU A 151 -9.86 -5.89 -0.08
CA GLU A 151 -10.91 -6.88 0.15
C GLU A 151 -10.50 -7.80 1.32
N GLN A 152 -9.27 -8.33 1.31
CA GLN A 152 -8.60 -9.02 2.40
C GLN A 152 -7.07 -8.83 2.31
N ALA A 153 -6.51 -7.93 3.13
CA ALA A 153 -5.16 -7.39 2.91
C ALA A 153 -4.02 -8.44 2.95
N ASP A 154 -4.23 -9.58 3.62
CA ASP A 154 -3.30 -10.70 3.76
C ASP A 154 -3.56 -11.86 2.78
N ALA A 155 -4.65 -11.83 2.01
CA ALA A 155 -5.03 -12.89 1.07
C ALA A 155 -4.26 -12.83 -0.26
N PHE A 156 -4.02 -13.98 -0.89
CA PHE A 156 -3.43 -14.06 -2.24
C PHE A 156 -4.49 -13.84 -3.31
N ALA A 157 -4.11 -13.18 -4.41
CA ALA A 157 -5.04 -12.73 -5.44
C ALA A 157 -6.17 -11.85 -4.86
N ASP A 158 -5.78 -11.00 -3.90
CA ASP A 158 -6.64 -9.98 -3.31
C ASP A 158 -7.03 -8.91 -4.34
N SER A 159 -8.01 -8.09 -3.99
CA SER A 159 -8.36 -6.87 -4.72
C SER A 159 -8.16 -5.67 -3.83
N VAL A 160 -7.65 -4.59 -4.42
CA VAL A 160 -7.41 -3.33 -3.71
C VAL A 160 -8.01 -2.19 -4.50
N SER A 161 -8.50 -1.18 -3.78
CA SER A 161 -8.90 0.09 -4.36
C SER A 161 -8.15 1.24 -3.70
N LEU A 162 -7.70 2.17 -4.54
CA LEU A 162 -6.97 3.38 -4.16
C LEU A 162 -7.85 4.59 -4.47
N TYR A 163 -8.15 5.37 -3.45
CA TYR A 163 -8.93 6.60 -3.57
C TYR A 163 -8.02 7.79 -3.34
N PHE A 164 -7.69 8.52 -4.40
CA PHE A 164 -6.98 9.80 -4.32
C PHE A 164 -8.01 10.91 -4.06
N GLY A 165 -7.90 11.56 -2.90
CA GLY A 165 -8.76 12.66 -2.51
C GLY A 165 -8.43 13.98 -3.21
N SER A 166 -9.16 15.02 -2.84
CA SER A 166 -8.91 16.39 -3.28
C SER A 166 -7.63 16.93 -2.67
N GLU A 167 -6.94 17.81 -3.39
CA GLU A 167 -5.72 18.43 -2.87
C GLU A 167 -6.01 19.35 -1.68
N ILE A 168 -5.14 19.29 -0.67
CA ILE A 168 -5.14 20.21 0.48
C ILE A 168 -3.95 21.15 0.29
N SER A 169 -4.22 22.44 0.16
CA SER A 169 -3.19 23.46 0.00
C SER A 169 -2.47 23.70 1.32
N ALA A 170 -1.15 23.52 1.34
CA ALA A 170 -0.37 23.70 2.57
C ALA A 170 -0.33 25.18 3.02
N LYS A 171 -0.51 26.13 2.09
CA LYS A 171 -0.52 27.57 2.37
C LYS A 171 -1.70 28.00 3.24
N ASP A 172 -2.79 27.23 3.22
CA ASP A 172 -4.01 27.52 3.95
C ASP A 172 -3.80 27.41 5.47
N TYR A 173 -2.66 26.85 5.90
CA TYR A 173 -2.30 26.58 7.30
C TYR A 173 -1.19 27.52 7.82
N LEU A 174 -0.96 28.68 7.20
CA LEU A 174 0.12 29.61 7.58
C LEU A 174 -0.34 30.80 8.44
N GLU A 175 -1.63 30.95 8.71
CA GLU A 175 -2.19 32.22 9.20
C GLU A 175 -2.12 32.41 10.73
N THR A 176 -2.20 31.32 11.51
CA THR A 176 -2.25 31.39 12.97
C THR A 176 -1.04 30.72 13.62
N ASP A 177 -1.06 30.55 14.95
CA ASP A 177 0.00 29.87 15.69
C ASP A 177 0.28 28.48 15.09
N GLN A 178 1.56 28.19 14.82
CA GLN A 178 2.00 26.96 14.16
C GLN A 178 1.52 25.69 14.89
N THR A 179 1.39 25.71 16.22
CA THR A 179 0.91 24.55 16.97
C THR A 179 -0.57 24.30 16.71
N SER A 180 -1.37 25.35 16.65
CA SER A 180 -2.79 25.28 16.30
C SER A 180 -3.00 24.84 14.85
N GLU A 181 -2.21 25.36 13.92
CA GLU A 181 -2.27 24.99 12.50
C GLU A 181 -1.82 23.55 12.25
N ALA A 182 -0.78 23.09 12.96
CA ALA A 182 -0.37 21.69 12.90
C ALA A 182 -1.47 20.76 13.40
N ARG A 183 -2.25 21.18 14.40
CA ARG A 183 -3.39 20.39 14.89
C ARG A 183 -4.52 20.36 13.86
N ARG A 184 -4.84 21.51 13.25
CA ARG A 184 -5.87 21.64 12.21
C ARG A 184 -5.53 20.79 10.98
N LEU A 185 -4.34 20.98 10.40
CA LEU A 185 -3.85 20.19 9.27
C LEU A 185 -3.89 18.68 9.55
N LYS A 186 -3.49 18.29 10.77
CA LYS A 186 -3.53 16.89 11.19
C LYS A 186 -4.94 16.32 11.23
N ASN A 187 -5.90 17.10 11.74
CA ASN A 187 -7.29 16.70 11.80
C ASN A 187 -7.90 16.60 10.39
N ASP A 188 -7.67 17.60 9.54
CA ASP A 188 -8.25 17.65 8.20
C ASP A 188 -7.73 16.51 7.32
N VAL A 189 -6.43 16.21 7.40
CA VAL A 189 -5.83 15.05 6.71
C VAL A 189 -6.38 13.74 7.26
N TRP A 190 -6.55 13.61 8.59
CA TRP A 190 -7.14 12.40 9.17
C TRP A 190 -8.59 12.19 8.70
N GLN A 191 -9.41 13.24 8.70
CA GLN A 191 -10.78 13.20 8.19
C GLN A 191 -10.83 12.83 6.72
N ALA A 192 -9.95 13.43 5.90
CA ALA A 192 -9.87 13.13 4.48
C ALA A 192 -9.50 11.65 4.23
N ILE A 193 -8.49 11.11 4.91
CA ILE A 193 -8.11 9.69 4.79
C ILE A 193 -9.29 8.80 5.24
N THR A 194 -9.91 9.11 6.38
CA THR A 194 -11.08 8.39 6.90
C THR A 194 -12.21 8.30 5.88
N GLN A 195 -12.56 9.40 5.20
CA GLN A 195 -13.59 9.40 4.15
C GLN A 195 -13.22 8.57 2.91
N LEU A 196 -11.92 8.46 2.60
CA LEU A 196 -11.40 7.70 1.46
C LEU A 196 -11.18 6.22 1.79
N THR A 197 -11.31 5.84 3.05
CA THR A 197 -11.16 4.46 3.53
C THR A 197 -12.49 3.91 4.02
N THR A 198 -12.66 2.59 3.94
CA THR A 198 -13.69 1.88 4.70
C THR A 198 -13.27 1.97 6.16
N HIS A 199 -13.69 3.02 6.85
CA HIS A 199 -13.27 3.29 8.22
C HIS A 199 -14.29 2.73 9.19
N ILE A 200 -13.84 1.78 10.00
CA ILE A 200 -14.58 1.22 11.12
C ILE A 200 -13.95 1.78 12.40
N PRO A 201 -14.72 2.48 13.25
CA PRO A 201 -14.24 2.96 14.55
C PRO A 201 -13.68 1.83 15.42
N ALA A 202 -12.63 2.12 16.19
CA ALA A 202 -11.91 1.11 16.98
C ALA A 202 -12.75 0.54 18.14
N ASP A 203 -13.59 1.38 18.73
CA ASP A 203 -14.47 1.09 19.86
C ASP A 203 -15.61 0.12 19.51
N THR A 204 -16.09 0.17 18.27
CA THR A 204 -17.19 -0.68 17.77
C THR A 204 -16.75 -1.65 16.68
N TYR A 205 -15.44 -1.93 16.58
CA TYR A 205 -14.84 -2.58 15.43
C TYR A 205 -15.44 -3.96 15.11
N GLU A 206 -15.45 -4.87 16.09
CA GLU A 206 -15.91 -6.25 15.89
C GLU A 206 -17.42 -6.31 15.55
N GLU A 207 -18.24 -5.52 16.26
CA GLU A 207 -19.68 -5.47 16.00
C GLU A 207 -19.98 -4.95 14.58
N SER A 208 -19.36 -3.82 14.22
CA SER A 208 -19.54 -3.19 12.91
C SER A 208 -19.02 -4.09 11.79
N LEU A 209 -17.87 -4.74 11.98
CA LEU A 209 -17.31 -5.66 11.00
C LEU A 209 -18.24 -6.86 10.76
N ASN A 210 -18.78 -7.45 11.83
CA ASN A 210 -19.72 -8.57 11.73
C ASN A 210 -21.00 -8.18 10.97
N LYS A 211 -21.58 -7.00 11.25
CA LYS A 211 -22.75 -6.48 10.52
C LYS A 211 -22.43 -6.23 9.05
N LEU A 212 -21.28 -5.62 8.74
CA LEU A 212 -20.83 -5.37 7.36
C LEU A 212 -20.62 -6.69 6.59
N GLN A 213 -20.09 -7.72 7.23
CA GLN A 213 -19.95 -9.04 6.63
C GLN A 213 -21.31 -9.72 6.38
N ALA A 214 -22.26 -9.57 7.31
CA ALA A 214 -23.61 -10.14 7.17
C ALA A 214 -24.37 -9.57 5.97
N VAL A 215 -24.14 -8.31 5.61
CA VAL A 215 -24.73 -7.66 4.42
C VAL A 215 -23.88 -7.80 3.15
N ASP A 216 -22.76 -8.54 3.22
CA ASP A 216 -21.80 -8.71 2.13
C ASP A 216 -21.27 -7.37 1.57
N ALA A 217 -20.92 -6.45 2.47
CA ALA A 217 -20.47 -5.10 2.14
C ALA A 217 -19.18 -5.10 1.29
N ASP A 218 -19.17 -4.36 0.17
CA ASP A 218 -17.94 -4.22 -0.63
C ASP A 218 -16.93 -3.26 0.04
N PHE A 219 -15.95 -3.82 0.73
CA PHE A 219 -14.86 -3.07 1.37
C PHE A 219 -13.98 -2.29 0.39
N LEU A 220 -14.09 -2.51 -0.93
CA LEU A 220 -13.44 -1.69 -1.96
C LEU A 220 -14.21 -0.41 -2.30
N ASN A 221 -15.40 -0.22 -1.72
CA ASN A 221 -16.23 0.96 -1.89
C ASN A 221 -16.42 1.72 -0.56
N PRO A 222 -15.40 2.49 -0.13
CA PRO A 222 -15.43 3.24 1.13
C PRO A 222 -16.63 4.18 1.25
N GLU A 223 -17.04 4.85 0.17
CA GLU A 223 -18.18 5.77 0.17
C GLU A 223 -19.48 5.06 0.60
N ALA A 224 -19.75 3.90 0.01
CA ALA A 224 -20.97 3.17 0.31
C ALA A 224 -20.91 2.44 1.66
N VAL A 225 -19.73 1.96 2.08
CA VAL A 225 -19.58 1.35 3.41
C VAL A 225 -19.71 2.39 4.52
N ASN A 226 -19.08 3.56 4.36
CA ASN A 226 -19.18 4.64 5.33
C ASN A 226 -20.62 5.18 5.41
N ALA A 227 -21.35 5.25 4.29
CA ALA A 227 -22.78 5.59 4.30
C ALA A 227 -23.62 4.57 5.09
N CYS A 228 -23.36 3.27 4.88
CA CYS A 228 -24.01 2.19 5.63
C CYS A 228 -23.73 2.32 7.15
N LEU A 229 -22.48 2.54 7.55
CA LEU A 229 -22.09 2.75 8.96
C LEU A 229 -22.74 4.00 9.57
N ASN A 230 -22.70 5.14 8.88
CA ASN A 230 -23.27 6.40 9.36
C ASN A 230 -24.79 6.39 9.46
N SER A 231 -25.46 5.46 8.75
CA SER A 231 -26.90 5.26 8.78
C SER A 231 -27.36 4.20 9.78
N ASP A 232 -26.48 3.71 10.66
CA ASP A 232 -26.73 2.55 11.52
C ASP A 232 -27.27 1.33 10.75
N PHE A 233 -26.65 1.05 9.60
CA PHE A 233 -26.98 -0.05 8.70
C PHE A 233 -28.37 0.02 8.03
N GLN A 234 -29.06 1.18 8.08
CA GLN A 234 -30.35 1.36 7.42
C GLN A 234 -30.23 1.46 5.89
N THR A 235 -29.15 2.08 5.39
CA THR A 235 -28.91 2.27 3.95
C THR A 235 -27.61 1.62 3.51
N CYS A 236 -27.65 0.32 3.19
CA CYS A 236 -26.49 -0.43 2.69
C CYS A 236 -26.70 -0.83 1.23
N SER A 237 -26.18 -0.03 0.31
CA SER A 237 -26.35 -0.19 -1.13
C SER A 237 -25.27 -1.04 -1.81
N SER A 238 -24.18 -1.35 -1.09
CA SER A 238 -22.99 -1.96 -1.67
C SER A 238 -22.91 -3.45 -1.38
N LYS A 239 -23.09 -4.29 -2.40
CA LYS A 239 -22.84 -5.73 -2.34
C LYS A 239 -21.60 -6.08 -3.14
N LYS A 240 -20.78 -6.98 -2.61
CA LYS A 240 -19.63 -7.51 -3.36
C LYS A 240 -20.09 -8.18 -4.66
N PRO A 241 -19.34 -7.99 -5.76
CA PRO A 241 -19.62 -8.71 -6.99
C PRO A 241 -19.41 -10.23 -6.79
N LYS A 242 -20.36 -11.04 -7.27
CA LYS A 242 -20.27 -12.50 -7.21
C LYS A 242 -19.04 -13.01 -7.97
N GLN A 243 -18.31 -13.93 -7.35
CA GLN A 243 -17.10 -14.54 -7.92
C GLN A 243 -17.34 -16.01 -8.25
N PRO A 244 -16.78 -16.54 -9.36
CA PRO A 244 -16.91 -17.95 -9.72
C PRO A 244 -15.98 -18.82 -8.84
N LYS A 245 -16.39 -19.07 -7.59
CA LYS A 245 -15.57 -19.74 -6.56
C LYS A 245 -14.99 -21.08 -7.03
N MET A 246 -15.79 -21.91 -7.69
CA MET A 246 -15.36 -23.23 -8.19
C MET A 246 -14.28 -23.12 -9.27
N LEU A 247 -14.47 -22.24 -10.26
CA LEU A 247 -13.52 -22.03 -11.34
C LEU A 247 -12.21 -21.44 -10.81
N LYS A 248 -12.29 -20.50 -9.86
CA LYS A 248 -11.13 -19.93 -9.18
C LYS A 248 -10.34 -21.01 -8.41
N ALA A 249 -11.04 -21.88 -7.68
CA ALA A 249 -10.41 -22.98 -6.95
C ALA A 249 -9.70 -23.97 -7.90
N PHE A 250 -10.33 -24.28 -9.05
CA PHE A 250 -9.76 -25.11 -10.11
C PHE A 250 -8.42 -24.54 -10.60
N PHE A 251 -8.39 -23.30 -11.09
CA PHE A 251 -7.14 -22.71 -11.60
C PHE A 251 -6.09 -22.51 -10.51
N LYS A 252 -6.51 -22.18 -9.28
CA LYS A 252 -5.59 -22.08 -8.14
C LYS A 252 -4.90 -23.42 -7.86
N PHE A 253 -5.62 -24.53 -7.94
CA PHE A 253 -5.04 -25.87 -7.77
C PHE A 253 -3.96 -26.14 -8.83
N PHE A 254 -4.28 -25.96 -10.13
CA PHE A 254 -3.30 -26.18 -11.20
C PHE A 254 -2.11 -25.22 -11.12
N MET A 255 -2.32 -23.97 -10.73
CA MET A 255 -1.23 -23.02 -10.49
C MET A 255 -0.29 -23.53 -9.39
N ILE A 256 -0.81 -24.08 -8.30
CA ILE A 256 0.01 -24.67 -7.22
C ILE A 256 0.81 -25.86 -7.75
N VAL A 257 0.21 -26.73 -8.56
CA VAL A 257 0.91 -27.88 -9.15
C VAL A 257 2.06 -27.43 -10.06
N LEU A 258 1.81 -26.45 -10.95
CA LEU A 258 2.81 -25.94 -11.88
C LEU A 258 3.94 -25.16 -11.17
N LEU A 259 3.61 -24.50 -10.05
CA LEU A 259 4.52 -23.69 -9.23
C LEU A 259 4.83 -24.35 -7.88
N ILE A 260 4.91 -25.68 -7.84
CA ILE A 260 5.01 -26.43 -6.59
C ILE A 260 6.24 -26.05 -5.77
N GLY A 261 7.39 -25.78 -6.41
CA GLY A 261 8.61 -25.34 -5.73
C GLY A 261 8.42 -24.02 -4.97
N PRO A 262 8.10 -22.89 -5.65
CA PRO A 262 7.79 -21.63 -4.99
C PRO A 262 6.68 -21.75 -3.94
N TYR A 263 5.64 -22.55 -4.21
CA TYR A 263 4.54 -22.78 -3.27
C TYR A 263 5.00 -23.48 -1.99
N VAL A 264 5.80 -24.55 -2.08
CA VAL A 264 6.35 -25.27 -0.92
C VAL A 264 7.26 -24.35 -0.11
N ILE A 265 8.12 -23.57 -0.79
CA ILE A 265 8.98 -22.58 -0.12
C ILE A 265 8.13 -21.54 0.62
N TRP A 266 7.09 -21.01 -0.03
CA TRP A 266 6.16 -20.09 0.63
C TRP A 266 5.51 -20.74 1.85
N LYS A 267 4.86 -21.90 1.66
CA LYS A 267 3.98 -22.50 2.66
C LYS A 267 4.71 -23.05 3.88
N PHE A 268 5.90 -23.64 3.68
CA PHE A 268 6.61 -24.36 4.73
C PHE A 268 7.87 -23.66 5.23
N LEU A 269 8.48 -22.77 4.43
CA LEU A 269 9.71 -22.09 4.85
C LEU A 269 9.53 -20.60 5.15
N ALA A 270 8.74 -19.87 4.36
CA ALA A 270 8.61 -18.42 4.47
C ALA A 270 7.44 -17.98 5.36
N GLU A 271 6.21 -18.41 5.05
CA GLU A 271 4.98 -18.02 5.74
C GLU A 271 5.05 -18.25 7.27
N PRO A 272 5.53 -19.40 7.79
CA PRO A 272 5.60 -19.64 9.24
C PRO A 272 6.56 -18.71 10.00
N LYS A 273 7.49 -18.04 9.31
CA LYS A 273 8.47 -17.14 9.93
C LYS A 273 7.95 -15.71 10.08
N ILE A 274 6.79 -15.40 9.51
CA ILE A 274 6.18 -14.07 9.52
C ILE A 274 5.34 -13.94 10.80
N LYS A 275 5.80 -13.10 11.72
CA LYS A 275 5.13 -12.88 13.03
C LYS A 275 4.01 -11.83 12.98
N GLU A 276 4.08 -10.94 11.99
CA GLU A 276 3.20 -9.79 11.84
C GLU A 276 2.40 -9.95 10.53
N VAL A 277 1.07 -10.00 10.63
CA VAL A 277 0.18 -10.32 9.50
C VAL A 277 0.29 -9.28 8.37
N GLU A 278 0.61 -8.03 8.72
CA GLU A 278 0.80 -6.89 7.81
C GLU A 278 1.96 -7.12 6.82
N PHE A 279 2.88 -8.03 7.15
CA PHE A 279 4.01 -8.38 6.29
C PHE A 279 3.76 -9.59 5.40
N VAL A 280 2.68 -10.36 5.61
CA VAL A 280 2.38 -11.58 4.84
C VAL A 280 2.32 -11.25 3.35
N ALA A 281 1.55 -10.24 2.97
CA ALA A 281 1.44 -9.83 1.57
C ALA A 281 2.77 -9.33 0.99
N THR A 282 3.58 -8.63 1.79
CA THR A 282 4.89 -8.11 1.37
C THR A 282 5.88 -9.23 1.07
N PHE A 283 6.03 -10.19 1.98
CA PHE A 283 6.94 -11.31 1.77
C PHE A 283 6.45 -12.25 0.67
N ARG A 284 5.13 -12.49 0.59
CA ARG A 284 4.55 -13.30 -0.49
C ARG A 284 4.82 -12.66 -1.84
N PHE A 285 4.59 -11.35 -1.96
CA PHE A 285 4.86 -10.62 -3.19
C PHE A 285 6.35 -10.69 -3.56
N GLY A 286 7.25 -10.45 -2.61
CA GLY A 286 8.70 -10.55 -2.82
C GLY A 286 9.12 -11.93 -3.31
N LEU A 287 8.56 -12.99 -2.74
CA LEU A 287 8.78 -14.37 -3.18
C LEU A 287 8.24 -14.60 -4.58
N VAL A 288 7.00 -14.16 -4.87
CA VAL A 288 6.37 -14.34 -6.18
C VAL A 288 7.19 -13.67 -7.29
N ILE A 289 7.61 -12.41 -7.11
CA ILE A 289 8.36 -11.70 -8.17
C ILE A 289 9.80 -12.19 -8.35
N SER A 290 10.32 -13.02 -7.44
CA SER A 290 11.69 -13.54 -7.49
C SER A 290 11.72 -15.03 -7.84
N LEU A 291 11.13 -15.89 -7.00
CA LEU A 291 11.19 -17.35 -7.16
C LEU A 291 10.34 -17.87 -8.31
N VAL A 292 9.18 -17.26 -8.62
CA VAL A 292 8.33 -17.77 -9.72
C VAL A 292 9.03 -17.62 -11.08
N PRO A 293 9.60 -16.45 -11.45
CA PRO A 293 10.37 -16.35 -12.70
C PRO A 293 11.56 -17.32 -12.76
N LEU A 294 12.31 -17.47 -11.67
CA LEU A 294 13.44 -18.40 -11.60
C LEU A 294 13.00 -19.87 -11.75
N TRP A 295 11.91 -20.25 -11.09
CA TRP A 295 11.31 -21.57 -11.21
C TRP A 295 10.86 -21.86 -12.64
N LEU A 296 10.12 -20.94 -13.25
CA LEU A 296 9.66 -21.07 -14.62
C LEU A 296 10.83 -21.20 -15.58
N LEU A 297 11.87 -20.38 -15.45
CA LEU A 297 13.08 -20.46 -16.27
C LEU A 297 13.77 -21.82 -16.12
N MET A 298 13.95 -22.28 -14.89
CA MET A 298 14.60 -23.56 -14.59
C MET A 298 13.85 -24.75 -15.20
N VAL A 299 12.53 -24.86 -14.95
CA VAL A 299 11.73 -25.97 -15.47
C VAL A 299 11.64 -25.92 -16.99
N THR A 300 11.46 -24.74 -17.57
CA THR A 300 11.43 -24.55 -19.03
C THR A 300 12.76 -25.00 -19.66
N LEU A 301 13.90 -24.64 -19.06
CA LEU A 301 15.22 -25.05 -19.54
C LEU A 301 15.41 -26.57 -19.45
N ILE A 302 15.02 -27.18 -18.34
CA ILE A 302 15.08 -28.65 -18.16
C ILE A 302 14.25 -29.35 -19.24
N LEU A 303 13.02 -28.91 -19.48
CA LEU A 303 12.15 -29.47 -20.52
C LEU A 303 12.72 -29.27 -21.92
N ALA A 304 13.31 -28.10 -22.21
CA ALA A 304 13.91 -27.82 -23.52
C ALA A 304 15.08 -28.77 -23.82
N LEU A 305 15.91 -29.06 -22.80
CA LEU A 305 17.09 -29.92 -22.93
C LEU A 305 16.75 -31.42 -22.95
N SER A 306 15.65 -31.83 -22.31
CA SER A 306 15.28 -33.25 -22.14
C SER A 306 14.23 -33.75 -23.13
N MET A 307 13.18 -32.95 -23.37
CA MET A 307 12.02 -33.32 -24.18
C MET A 307 11.90 -32.48 -25.46
N GLY A 308 12.71 -31.42 -25.58
CA GLY A 308 12.75 -30.54 -26.74
C GLY A 308 11.97 -29.23 -26.54
N PHE A 309 12.24 -28.27 -27.43
CA PHE A 309 11.75 -26.90 -27.31
C PHE A 309 10.21 -26.77 -27.30
N GLN A 310 9.50 -27.65 -28.02
CA GLN A 310 8.04 -27.61 -28.08
C GLN A 310 7.39 -27.84 -26.70
N PHE A 311 7.86 -28.84 -25.94
CA PHE A 311 7.34 -29.11 -24.60
C PHE A 311 7.65 -27.98 -23.62
N ALA A 312 8.85 -27.40 -23.72
CA ALA A 312 9.24 -26.24 -22.92
C ALA A 312 8.31 -25.04 -23.16
N LEU A 313 8.01 -24.75 -24.43
CA LEU A 313 7.11 -23.67 -24.80
C LEU A 313 5.67 -23.91 -24.31
N ILE A 314 5.17 -25.14 -24.43
CA ILE A 314 3.84 -25.52 -23.91
C ILE A 314 3.79 -25.33 -22.40
N TYR A 315 4.78 -25.82 -21.65
CA TYR A 315 4.82 -25.65 -20.19
C TYR A 315 4.85 -24.17 -19.79
N PHE A 316 5.71 -23.38 -20.42
CA PHE A 316 5.87 -21.96 -20.10
C PHE A 316 4.57 -21.18 -20.36
N THR A 317 3.97 -21.36 -21.54
CA THR A 317 2.73 -20.68 -21.93
C THR A 317 1.55 -21.11 -21.06
N LEU A 318 1.40 -22.41 -20.80
CA LEU A 318 0.35 -22.94 -19.93
C LEU A 318 0.51 -22.43 -18.50
N SER A 319 1.73 -22.40 -17.97
CA SER A 319 1.99 -21.88 -16.61
C SER A 319 1.59 -20.42 -16.49
N LEU A 320 1.95 -19.58 -17.47
CA LEU A 320 1.53 -18.18 -17.48
C LEU A 320 0.01 -18.03 -17.57
N LEU A 321 -0.65 -18.79 -18.44
CA LEU A 321 -2.10 -18.74 -18.61
C LEU A 321 -2.84 -19.18 -17.33
N ILE A 322 -2.45 -20.30 -16.75
CA ILE A 322 -3.05 -20.84 -15.52
C ILE A 322 -2.82 -19.88 -14.35
N SER A 323 -1.61 -19.32 -14.19
CA SER A 323 -1.34 -18.31 -13.18
C SER A 323 -2.19 -17.06 -13.37
N LEU A 324 -2.35 -16.60 -14.62
CA LEU A 324 -3.20 -15.44 -14.93
C LEU A 324 -4.66 -15.71 -14.55
N LEU A 325 -5.20 -16.87 -14.93
CA LEU A 325 -6.58 -17.25 -14.62
C LEU A 325 -6.79 -17.44 -13.11
N ALA A 326 -5.83 -18.06 -12.41
CA ALA A 326 -5.88 -18.24 -10.96
C ALA A 326 -5.91 -16.90 -10.19
N VAL A 327 -5.27 -15.87 -10.74
CA VAL A 327 -5.22 -14.54 -10.13
C VAL A 327 -6.38 -13.65 -10.56
N LYS A 328 -6.81 -13.70 -11.83
CA LYS A 328 -7.76 -12.72 -12.42
C LYS A 328 -9.23 -13.10 -12.32
N LEU A 329 -9.55 -14.38 -12.06
CA LEU A 329 -10.92 -14.84 -11.79
C LEU A 329 -11.37 -14.53 -10.35
#